data_AF-A0A969C8K0-F1
#
_entry.id   AF-A0A969C8K0-F1
#
_cell.length_a   1.000
_cell.length_b   1.000
_cell.length_c   1.000
_cell.angle_alpha   90.00
_cell.angle_beta   90.00
_cell.angle_gamma   90.00
#
_symmetry.space_group_name_H-M   'P 1'
#
loop_
_entity.id
_entity.type
_entity.pdbx_description
1 polymer ?
#
loop_
_entity_poly.entity_id
_entity_poly.type
_entity_poly.pdbx_seq_one_letter_code
_entity_poly.pdbx_strand_id
1 'polypeptide(L)' 'MKLDAEPTRALVHRSAASLAVELGQFEIAERLLAIALAGNPPPEIAEELKDLFVQINLKSYFARRGLRLDTDRWELLKAG' A
#
# COMPACT_ATOMS: atom_id res chain seq x y z
N MET A 1 -0.41 -16.11 -23.69
CA MET A 1 -1.46 -15.10 -23.47
C MET A 1 -0.91 -14.12 -22.45
N LYS A 2 -0.46 -12.95 -22.90
CA LYS A 2 0.13 -11.92 -22.05
C LYS A 2 -1.05 -11.29 -21.31
N LEU A 3 -1.24 -11.65 -20.04
CA LEU A 3 -2.12 -10.93 -19.14
C LEU A 3 -1.40 -9.62 -18.84
N ASP A 4 -1.42 -8.70 -19.82
CA ASP A 4 -1.03 -7.32 -19.60
C ASP A 4 -1.84 -6.88 -18.39
N ALA A 5 -1.14 -6.57 -17.30
CA ALA A 5 -1.73 -6.47 -15.99
C ALA A 5 -2.88 -5.47 -16.01
N GLU A 6 -4.10 -6.00 -15.94
CA GLU A 6 -5.30 -5.17 -16.03
C GLU A 6 -5.23 -4.14 -14.90
N PRO A 7 -5.10 -2.83 -15.21
CA PRO A 7 -5.03 -1.79 -14.19
C PRO A 7 -6.21 -1.89 -13.22
N THR A 8 -7.37 -2.36 -13.71
CA THR A 8 -8.57 -2.65 -12.93
C THR A 8 -8.30 -3.56 -11.73
N ARG A 9 -7.55 -4.66 -11.89
CA ARG A 9 -7.28 -5.59 -10.77
C ARG A 9 -6.37 -4.97 -9.73
N ALA A 10 -5.32 -4.29 -10.15
CA ALA A 10 -4.37 -3.64 -9.24
C ALA A 10 -5.03 -2.47 -8.49
N LEU A 11 -5.90 -1.70 -9.17
CA LEU A 11 -6.66 -0.61 -8.59
C LEU A 11 -7.66 -1.09 -7.53
N VAL A 12 -8.36 -2.21 -7.78
CA VAL A 12 -9.24 -2.84 -6.78
C VAL A 12 -8.48 -3.25 -5.54
N HIS A 13 -7.31 -3.90 -5.69
CA HIS A 13 -6.50 -4.30 -4.55
C HIS A 13 -5.95 -3.10 -3.78
N ARG A 14 -5.56 -2.01 -4.47
CA ARG A 14 -5.14 -0.76 -3.84
C ARG A 14 -6.26 -0.16 -2.99
N SER A 15 -7.47 -0.05 -3.52
CA SER A 15 -8.63 0.49 -2.79
C SER A 15 -9.00 -0.38 -1.60
N ALA A 16 -9.00 -1.71 -1.77
CA ALA A 16 -9.26 -2.65 -0.68
C ALA A 16 -8.16 -2.58 0.41
N ALA A 17 -6.90 -2.44 0.02
CA ALA A 17 -5.80 -2.27 0.97
C ALA A 17 -5.94 -0.95 1.75
N SER A 18 -6.27 0.15 1.08
CA SER A 18 -6.51 1.45 1.74
C SER A 18 -7.61 1.36 2.80
N LEU A 19 -8.72 0.70 2.48
CA LEU A 19 -9.82 0.49 3.44
C LEU A 19 -9.38 -0.38 4.62
N ALA A 20 -8.61 -1.45 4.36
CA ALA A 20 -8.07 -2.29 5.43
C ALA A 20 -7.16 -1.50 6.38
N VAL A 21 -6.37 -0.54 5.88
CA VAL A 21 -5.55 0.37 6.71
C VAL A 21 -6.40 1.24 7.61
N GLU A 22 -7.46 1.84 7.08
CA GLU A 22 -8.39 2.69 7.85
C GLU A 22 -9.05 1.91 9.00
N LEU A 23 -9.32 0.62 8.78
CA LEU A 23 -9.87 -0.30 9.78
C LEU A 23 -8.81 -0.89 10.73
N GLY A 24 -7.54 -0.52 10.60
CA GLY A 24 -6.43 -1.06 11.40
C GLY A 24 -6.06 -2.51 11.07
N GLN A 25 -6.54 -3.05 9.96
CA GLN A 25 -6.26 -4.41 9.47
C GLN A 25 -5.00 -4.44 8.60
N PHE A 26 -3.86 -4.10 9.20
CA PHE A 26 -2.59 -3.94 8.47
C PHE A 26 -2.12 -5.21 7.76
N GLU A 27 -2.28 -6.39 8.38
CA GLU A 27 -1.92 -7.68 7.80
C GLU A 27 -2.71 -7.98 6.51
N ILE A 28 -4.00 -7.63 6.51
CA ILE A 28 -4.87 -7.78 5.34
C ILE A 28 -4.44 -6.80 4.24
N ALA A 29 -4.14 -5.56 4.61
CA ALA A 29 -3.66 -4.55 3.67
C ALA A 29 -2.34 -4.97 2.99
N GLU A 30 -1.36 -5.46 3.75
CA GLU A 30 -0.09 -5.96 3.22
C GLU A 30 -0.28 -7.12 2.24
N ARG A 31 -1.13 -8.08 2.60
CA ARG A 31 -1.43 -9.23 1.74
C ARG A 31 -2.08 -8.81 0.42
N LEU A 32 -3.03 -7.86 0.46
CA LEU A 32 -3.69 -7.34 -0.74
C LEU A 32 -2.69 -6.64 -1.67
N LEU A 33 -1.77 -5.85 -1.12
CA LEU A 33 -0.74 -5.17 -1.89
C LEU A 33 0.29 -6.14 -2.49
N ALA A 34 0.70 -7.16 -1.74
CA ALA A 34 1.60 -8.18 -2.24
C ALA A 34 0.98 -8.93 -3.43
N ILE A 35 -0.31 -9.25 -3.37
CA ILE A 35 -1.05 -9.86 -4.49
C ILE A 35 -1.12 -8.90 -5.68
N ALA A 36 -1.37 -7.61 -5.44
CA ALA A 36 -1.44 -6.60 -6.49
C ALA A 36 -0.11 -6.44 -7.23
N LEU A 37 1.00 -6.33 -6.48
CA LEU A 37 2.36 -6.20 -7.02
C LEU A 37 2.81 -7.46 -7.77
N ALA A 38 2.49 -8.65 -7.25
CA ALA A 38 2.77 -9.92 -7.93
C ALA A 38 2.03 -10.07 -9.26
N GLY A 39 0.94 -9.31 -9.46
CA GLY A 39 0.19 -9.24 -10.71
C GLY A 39 0.89 -8.48 -11.85
N ASN A 40 2.13 -8.02 -11.65
CA ASN A 40 2.93 -7.22 -12.59
C ASN A 40 2.20 -5.96 -13.11
N PRO A 41 1.65 -5.11 -12.22
CA PRO A 41 0.85 -3.96 -12.59
C PRO A 41 1.62 -2.95 -13.46
N PRO A 42 0.93 -2.08 -14.21
CA PRO A 42 1.58 -0.99 -14.93
C PRO A 42 2.48 -0.15 -14.00
N PRO A 43 3.60 0.40 -14.50
CA PRO A 43 4.62 1.05 -13.66
C PRO A 43 4.07 2.11 -12.72
N GLU A 44 3.12 2.92 -13.19
CA GLU A 44 2.51 3.99 -12.41
C GLU A 44 1.73 3.42 -11.21
N ILE A 45 0.97 2.35 -11.44
CA ILE A 45 0.21 1.67 -10.40
C ILE A 45 1.14 0.90 -9.45
N ALA A 46 2.20 0.30 -9.99
CA ALA A 46 3.20 -0.39 -9.20
C ALA A 46 3.85 0.56 -8.18
N GLU A 47 4.13 1.80 -8.58
CA GLU A 47 4.72 2.80 -7.70
C GLU A 47 3.75 3.23 -6.60
N GLU A 48 2.48 3.50 -6.93
CA GLU A 48 1.45 3.78 -5.94
C GLU A 48 1.27 2.64 -4.92
N LEU A 49 1.35 1.39 -5.37
CA LEU A 49 1.23 0.22 -4.50
C LEU A 49 2.44 0.10 -3.56
N LYS A 50 3.65 0.41 -4.01
CA LYS A 50 4.86 0.42 -3.16
C LYS A 50 4.79 1.53 -2.13
N ASP A 51 4.37 2.73 -2.51
CA ASP A 51 4.18 3.85 -1.59
C ASP A 51 3.22 3.48 -0.46
N LEU A 52 2.08 2.88 -0.82
CA LEU A 52 1.11 2.41 0.15
C LEU A 52 1.69 1.29 1.04
N PHE A 53 2.48 0.38 0.48
CA PHE A 53 3.15 -0.70 1.22
C PHE A 53 4.13 -0.17 2.27
N VAL A 54 4.92 0.85 1.92
CA VAL A 54 5.83 1.53 2.85
C VAL A 54 5.04 2.26 3.94
N GLN A 55 3.98 2.97 3.56
CA GLN A 55 3.12 3.67 4.51
C GLN A 55 2.55 2.73 5.58
N ILE A 56 2.09 1.55 5.16
CA ILE A 56 1.52 0.53 6.05
C ILE A 56 2.58 -0.02 7.00
N ASN A 57 3.74 -0.38 6.47
CA ASN A 57 4.83 -0.93 7.28
C ASN A 57 5.29 0.08 8.35
N LEU A 58 5.42 1.36 7.98
CA LEU A 58 5.76 2.41 8.92
C LEU A 58 4.66 2.59 9.97
N LYS A 59 3.39 2.74 9.56
CA LYS A 59 2.26 2.84 10.50
C LYS A 59 2.24 1.67 11.49
N SER A 60 2.43 0.44 11.00
CA SER A 60 2.49 -0.78 11.82
C SER A 60 3.71 -0.82 12.75
N TYR A 61 4.87 -0.34 12.29
CA TYR A 61 6.08 -0.22 13.08
C TYR A 61 5.92 0.77 14.24
N PHE A 62 5.35 1.94 13.97
CA PHE A 62 5.11 2.97 14.99
C PHE A 62 4.01 2.57 15.96
N ALA A 63 2.91 1.98 15.48
CA ALA A 63 1.82 1.49 16.32
C ALA A 63 2.31 0.47 17.36
N ARG A 64 3.17 -0.48 16.96
CA ARG A 64 3.81 -1.45 17.88
C ARG A 64 4.69 -0.81 18.95
N ARG A 65 5.13 0.43 18.76
CA ARG A 65 5.95 1.21 19.70
C ARG A 65 5.16 2.28 20.47
N GLY A 66 3.83 2.31 20.32
CA GLY A 66 2.98 3.34 20.93
C GLY A 66 3.16 4.73 20.30
N LEU A 67 3.75 4.82 19.11
CA LEU A 67 3.98 6.06 18.38
C LEU A 67 2.93 6.20 17.27
N ARG A 68 2.46 7.42 17.01
CA ARG A 68 1.61 7.72 15.84
C ARG A 68 2.46 8.35 14.73
N LEU A 69 2.17 7.95 13.49
CA LEU A 69 2.71 8.60 12.30
C LEU A 69 1.61 9.48 11.73
N ASP A 70 1.78 10.79 11.90
CA ASP A 70 0.83 11.78 11.40
C ASP A 70 1.05 11.97 9.89
N THR A 71 -0.03 12.27 9.15
CA THR A 71 -0.04 12.35 7.69
C THR A 71 0.99 13.32 7.13
N ASP A 72 1.22 14.45 7.82
CA ASP A 72 2.18 15.48 7.39
C ASP A 72 3.63 14.97 7.39
N ARG A 73 3.94 14.04 8.30
CA ARG A 73 5.29 13.45 8.41
C ARG A 73 5.55 12.41 7.31
N TRP A 74 4.50 11.87 6.70
CA TRP A 74 4.60 10.94 5.58
C TRP A 74 4.97 11.66 4.28
N GLU A 75 4.39 12.83 4.01
CA GLU A 75 4.71 13.62 2.81
C GLU A 75 6.17 14.10 2.82
N LEU A 76 6.72 14.43 3.99
CA LEU A 76 8.14 14.77 4.15
C LEU A 76 9.07 13.58 3.86
N LEU A 77 8.66 12.36 4.18
CA LEU A 77 9.46 11.15 3.91
C LEU A 77 9.45 10.74 2.43
N LYS A 78 8.43 11.15 1.66
CA LYS A 78 8.37 10.94 0.21
C LYS A 78 9.13 11.99 -0.60
N ALA A 79 9.32 13.19 -0.03
CA ALA A 79 9.90 14.33 -0.74
C ALA A 79 11.43 14.41 -0.67
N GLY A 80 12.08 13.56 0.13
CA GLY A 80 13.55 13.49 0.27
C GLY A 80 14.11 12.23 -0.34
#